data_AF-A0A1B7VFA5-F1
#
_entry.id   AF-A0A1B7VFA5-F1
#
_cell.length_a   1.000
_cell.length_b   1.000
_cell.length_c   1.000
_cell.angle_alpha   90.00
_cell.angle_beta   90.00
_cell.angle_gamma   90.00
#
_symmetry.space_group_name_H-M   'P 1'
#
loop_
_entity.id
_entity.type
_entity.pdbx_description
1 polymer ?
#
loop_
_entity_poly.entity_id
_entity_poly.type
_entity_poly.pdbx_seq_one_letter_code
_entity_poly.pdbx_strand_id
1 'polypeptide(L)'
;GDTYLGFDYVNSLAAGSSSTESASIYLSSGLSLGTYYLFTKADGWGYVSESDETNNGYYQAITIAGPDLIINSISATSATAGNYLDFTYNIKNQGAGNSGANYTGFYLST
;
A
#
# COMPACT_ATOMS: atom_id res chain seq x y z
N GLY A 1 12.77 -12.99 -4.96
CA GLY A 1 13.25 -13.20 -3.60
C GLY A 1 12.32 -12.47 -2.66
N ASP A 2 12.12 -13.00 -1.46
CA ASP A 2 11.13 -12.47 -0.52
C ASP A 2 11.71 -11.28 0.28
N THR A 3 10.85 -10.32 0.60
CA THR A 3 11.22 -9.13 1.41
C THR A 3 10.80 -9.38 2.85
N TYR A 4 11.76 -9.36 3.77
CA TYR A 4 11.47 -9.41 5.21
C TYR A 4 10.74 -8.13 5.64
N LEU A 5 9.54 -8.29 6.22
CA LEU A 5 8.71 -7.17 6.65
C LEU A 5 8.82 -6.89 8.16
N GLY A 6 9.07 -7.91 8.97
CA GLY A 6 9.12 -7.80 10.44
C GLY A 6 8.76 -9.10 11.12
N PHE A 7 8.48 -9.01 12.41
CA PHE A 7 8.10 -10.15 13.25
C PHE A 7 7.16 -9.71 14.36
N ASP A 8 6.49 -10.69 14.97
CA ASP A 8 5.73 -10.54 16.19
C ASP A 8 6.19 -11.59 17.21
N TYR A 9 6.17 -11.25 18.49
CA TYR A 9 6.56 -12.19 19.55
C TYR A 9 5.32 -12.86 20.12
N VAL A 10 5.26 -14.17 20.02
CA VAL A 10 4.18 -14.99 20.59
C VAL A 10 4.68 -15.71 21.84
N ASN A 11 3.92 -15.62 22.94
CA ASN A 11 4.24 -16.34 24.17
C ASN A 11 4.06 -17.86 24.01
N SER A 12 4.55 -18.63 24.98
CA SER A 12 4.38 -20.09 24.99
C SER A 12 2.89 -20.48 24.95
N LEU A 13 2.52 -21.39 24.05
CA LEU A 13 1.19 -21.99 23.98
C LEU A 13 1.20 -23.36 24.65
N ALA A 14 0.19 -23.64 25.47
CA ALA A 14 -0.04 -24.98 26.00
C ALA A 14 -0.55 -25.91 24.89
N ALA A 15 -0.39 -27.23 25.08
CA ALA A 15 -0.84 -28.22 24.10
C ALA A 15 -2.34 -28.06 23.76
N GLY A 16 -2.64 -28.00 22.46
CA GLY A 16 -4.00 -27.82 21.93
C GLY A 16 -4.59 -26.41 22.07
N SER A 17 -3.82 -25.44 22.57
CA SER A 17 -4.26 -24.04 22.68
C SER A 17 -3.88 -23.23 21.42
N SER A 18 -4.59 -22.12 21.22
CA SER A 18 -4.32 -21.14 20.17
C SER A 18 -4.33 -19.73 20.77
N SER A 19 -3.65 -18.79 20.13
CA SER A 19 -3.77 -17.36 20.40
C SER A 19 -4.13 -16.60 19.13
N THR A 20 -4.79 -15.45 19.30
CA THR A 20 -5.13 -14.55 18.19
C THR A 20 -4.21 -13.34 18.28
N GLU A 21 -3.30 -13.23 17.33
CA GLU A 21 -2.33 -12.14 17.26
C GLU A 21 -2.76 -11.07 16.25
N SER A 22 -2.21 -9.86 16.38
CA SER A 22 -2.39 -8.78 15.41
C SER A 22 -1.13 -7.93 15.31
N ALA A 23 -0.68 -7.63 14.10
CA ALA A 23 0.50 -6.82 13.85
C ALA A 23 0.21 -5.67 12.88
N SER A 24 0.93 -4.56 13.04
CA SER A 24 0.95 -3.45 12.09
C SER A 24 2.40 -3.24 11.63
N ILE A 25 2.66 -3.46 10.35
CA ILE A 25 4.00 -3.42 9.79
C ILE A 25 4.07 -2.33 8.72
N TYR A 26 5.12 -1.52 8.77
CA TYR A 26 5.37 -0.50 7.77
C TYR A 26 5.80 -1.14 6.45
N LEU A 27 5.12 -0.77 5.36
CA LEU A 27 5.51 -1.12 4.01
C LEU A 27 6.23 0.07 3.37
N SER A 28 7.41 -0.18 2.79
CA SER A 28 8.23 0.87 2.17
C SER A 28 7.46 1.60 1.07
N SER A 29 7.54 2.93 1.05
CA SER A 29 6.95 3.77 0.00
C SER A 29 7.56 3.54 -1.40
N GLY A 30 8.70 2.86 -1.47
CA GLY A 30 9.34 2.47 -2.73
C GLY A 30 8.81 1.15 -3.33
N LEU A 31 7.85 0.48 -2.70
CA LEU A 31 7.24 -0.73 -3.26
C LEU A 31 6.44 -0.39 -4.51
N SER A 32 6.64 -1.16 -5.57
CA SER A 32 5.77 -1.10 -6.74
C SER A 32 4.34 -1.51 -6.37
N LEU A 33 3.36 -0.85 -6.97
CA LEU A 33 1.95 -1.22 -6.80
C LEU A 33 1.68 -2.59 -7.46
N GLY A 34 0.73 -3.34 -6.91
CA GLY A 34 0.30 -4.62 -7.47
C GLY A 34 -0.03 -5.67 -6.44
N THR A 35 -0.17 -6.91 -6.91
CA THR A 35 -0.43 -8.08 -6.06
C THR A 35 0.86 -8.62 -5.47
N TYR A 36 0.86 -8.81 -4.16
CA TYR A 36 1.91 -9.46 -3.39
C TYR A 36 1.33 -10.65 -2.63
N TYR A 37 2.20 -11.51 -2.11
CA TYR A 37 1.82 -12.57 -1.20
C TYR A 37 2.42 -12.28 0.17
N LEU A 38 1.55 -12.06 1.16
CA LEU A 38 1.97 -11.98 2.56
C LEU A 38 2.19 -13.40 3.08
N PHE A 39 3.44 -13.72 3.40
CA PHE A 39 3.84 -15.02 3.96
C PHE A 39 4.05 -14.90 5.47
N THR A 40 3.56 -15.89 6.21
CA THR A 40 3.79 -16.04 7.65
C THR A 40 4.41 -17.41 7.92
N LYS A 41 5.28 -17.47 8.93
CA LYS A 41 5.88 -18.70 9.40
C LYS A 41 5.90 -18.71 10.92
N ALA A 42 5.24 -19.70 11.53
CA ALA A 42 5.36 -19.96 12.96
C ALA A 42 6.81 -20.33 13.29
N ASP A 43 7.33 -19.81 14.41
CA ASP A 43 8.75 -19.95 14.79
C ASP A 43 9.71 -19.68 13.62
N GLY A 44 9.66 -18.47 13.07
CA GLY A 44 10.37 -18.11 11.83
C GLY A 44 11.87 -18.41 11.83
N TRP A 45 12.51 -18.45 13.01
CA TRP A 45 13.94 -18.74 13.19
C TRP A 45 14.26 -20.18 13.62
N GLY A 46 13.25 -21.02 13.90
CA GLY A 46 13.46 -22.43 14.27
C GLY A 46 14.03 -22.61 15.69
N TYR A 47 13.60 -21.80 16.65
CA TYR A 47 14.04 -21.92 18.05
C TYR A 47 13.28 -22.98 18.86
N VAL A 48 12.11 -23.41 18.40
CA VAL A 48 11.29 -24.45 19.01
C VAL A 48 11.33 -25.67 18.10
N SER A 49 11.84 -26.80 18.60
CA SER A 49 11.78 -28.05 17.82
C SER A 49 10.37 -28.62 17.83
N GLU A 50 9.75 -28.65 16.66
CA GLU A 50 8.42 -29.20 16.46
C GLU A 50 8.49 -30.62 15.88
N SER A 51 7.38 -31.38 15.95
CA SER A 51 7.34 -32.72 15.35
C SER A 51 7.33 -32.68 13.82
N ASP A 52 6.94 -31.54 13.23
CA ASP A 52 6.87 -31.34 11.78
C ASP A 52 7.04 -29.85 11.43
N GLU A 53 8.26 -29.47 11.07
CA GLU A 53 8.64 -28.10 10.67
C GLU A 53 8.10 -27.67 9.30
N THR A 54 7.47 -28.58 8.55
CA THR A 54 7.03 -28.31 7.17
C THR A 54 5.63 -27.70 7.11
N ASN A 55 4.91 -27.67 8.22
CA ASN A 55 3.52 -27.19 8.30
C ASN A 55 3.37 -25.79 8.92
N ASN A 56 4.48 -25.10 9.20
CA ASN A 56 4.50 -23.80 9.89
C ASN A 56 4.15 -22.60 8.99
N GLY A 57 4.09 -22.81 7.67
CA GLY A 57 3.96 -21.75 6.68
C GLY A 57 2.54 -21.53 6.19
N TYR A 58 2.12 -20.27 6.07
CA TYR A 58 0.88 -19.89 5.41
C TYR A 58 1.08 -18.62 4.58
N TYR A 59 0.26 -18.42 3.54
CA TYR A 59 0.32 -17.19 2.75
C TYR A 59 -1.05 -16.74 2.25
N GLN A 60 -1.16 -15.44 2.00
CA GLN A 60 -2.37 -14.81 1.47
C GLN A 60 -2.00 -13.76 0.43
N ALA A 61 -2.72 -13.74 -0.69
CA ALA A 61 -2.59 -12.66 -1.68
C ALA A 61 -3.15 -11.36 -1.11
N ILE A 62 -2.39 -10.27 -1.25
CA ILE A 62 -2.76 -8.91 -0.86
C ILE A 62 -2.48 -7.95 -2.01
N THR A 63 -3.15 -6.81 -2.02
CA THR A 63 -2.92 -5.76 -3.00
C THR A 63 -2.27 -4.57 -2.33
N ILE A 64 -1.10 -4.18 -2.82
CA ILE A 64 -0.47 -2.91 -2.46
C ILE A 64 -0.95 -1.87 -3.47
N ALA A 65 -1.78 -0.94 -2.99
CA ALA A 65 -2.38 0.10 -3.80
C ALA A 65 -1.78 1.47 -3.49
N GLY A 66 -1.83 2.35 -4.49
CA GLY A 66 -1.31 3.71 -4.42
C GLY A 66 -2.38 4.75 -4.73
N PRO A 67 -2.01 6.03 -4.69
CA PRO A 67 -2.86 7.11 -5.20
C PRO A 67 -3.04 6.99 -6.72
N ASP A 68 -4.17 7.50 -7.20
CA ASP A 68 -4.46 7.69 -8.63
C ASP A 68 -5.14 9.05 -8.79
N LEU A 69 -4.38 10.04 -9.24
CA LEU A 69 -4.82 11.43 -9.34
C LEU A 69 -5.36 11.72 -10.74
N ILE A 70 -6.62 12.17 -10.80
CA ILE A 70 -7.28 12.57 -12.03
C ILE A 70 -7.80 14.00 -11.95
N ILE A 71 -7.90 14.67 -13.10
CA ILE A 71 -8.70 15.89 -13.23
C ILE A 71 -10.13 15.47 -13.52
N ASN A 72 -11.00 15.63 -12.53
CA ASN A 72 -12.40 15.22 -12.62
C ASN A 72 -13.25 16.25 -13.38
N SER A 73 -12.87 17.53 -13.33
CA SER A 73 -13.50 18.59 -14.13
C SER A 73 -12.60 19.80 -14.30
N ILE A 74 -12.86 20.57 -15.36
CA ILE A 74 -12.30 21.88 -15.63
C ILE A 74 -13.41 22.80 -16.13
N SER A 75 -13.36 24.07 -15.74
CA SER A 75 -14.29 25.11 -16.22
C SER A 75 -13.53 26.38 -16.55
N ALA A 76 -13.58 26.76 -17.82
CA ALA A 76 -12.96 27.95 -18.40
C ALA A 76 -13.81 28.41 -19.60
N THR A 77 -13.71 29.69 -19.97
CA THR A 77 -14.43 30.23 -21.14
C THR A 77 -13.47 30.73 -22.20
N SER A 78 -12.88 31.91 -21.99
CA SER A 78 -11.94 32.54 -22.90
C SER A 78 -11.20 33.66 -22.16
N ALA A 79 -10.00 33.98 -22.62
CA ALA A 79 -9.26 35.16 -22.20
C ALA A 79 -8.65 35.86 -23.41
N THR A 80 -8.39 37.16 -23.29
CA THR A 80 -7.65 37.91 -24.30
C THR A 80 -6.16 37.74 -24.05
N ALA A 81 -5.36 37.59 -25.11
CA ALA A 81 -3.90 37.54 -25.00
C ALA A 81 -3.35 38.71 -24.17
N GLY A 82 -2.38 38.43 -23.31
CA GLY A 82 -1.82 39.41 -22.37
C GLY A 82 -2.61 39.61 -21.08
N ASN A 83 -3.75 38.93 -20.90
CA ASN A 83 -4.54 38.95 -19.67
C ASN A 83 -4.55 37.56 -18.99
N TYR A 84 -4.95 37.53 -17.71
CA TYR A 84 -5.16 36.27 -16.99
C TYR A 84 -6.35 35.49 -17.57
N LEU A 85 -6.20 34.17 -17.63
CA LEU A 85 -7.30 33.23 -17.81
C LEU A 85 -7.74 32.76 -16.42
N ASP A 86 -8.91 33.20 -15.99
CA ASP A 86 -9.54 32.65 -14.79
C ASP A 86 -10.22 31.33 -15.14
N PHE A 87 -9.91 30.29 -14.38
CA PHE A 87 -10.52 28.97 -14.53
C PHE A 87 -10.55 28.23 -13.19
N THR A 88 -11.41 27.22 -13.11
CA THR A 88 -11.44 26.30 -11.97
C THR A 88 -11.21 24.88 -12.45
N TYR A 89 -10.65 24.05 -11.59
CA TYR A 89 -10.48 22.63 -11.86
C TYR A 89 -10.67 21.83 -10.56
N ASN A 90 -11.12 20.59 -10.71
CA ASN A 90 -11.23 19.64 -9.60
C ASN A 90 -10.24 18.50 -9.82
N ILE A 91 -9.34 18.30 -8.86
CA ILE A 91 -8.46 17.12 -8.78
C ILE A 91 -9.04 16.13 -7.78
N LYS A 92 -9.08 14.85 -8.15
CA LYS A 92 -9.56 13.75 -7.32
C LYS A 92 -8.49 12.68 -7.24
N ASN A 93 -8.21 12.21 -6.02
CA ASN A 93 -7.55 10.92 -5.83
C ASN A 93 -8.62 9.83 -5.88
N GLN A 94 -8.67 9.05 -6.97
CA GLN A 94 -9.56 7.90 -7.12
C GLN A 94 -8.87 6.57 -6.76
N GLY A 95 -7.59 6.62 -6.38
CA GLY A 95 -6.84 5.46 -5.91
C GLY A 95 -7.12 5.16 -4.43
N ALA A 96 -6.63 4.00 -3.97
CA ALA A 96 -6.81 3.56 -2.59
C ALA A 96 -5.68 4.04 -1.64
N GLY A 97 -4.59 4.59 -2.18
CA GLY A 97 -3.48 5.15 -1.40
C GLY A 97 -3.53 6.68 -1.30
N ASN A 98 -2.87 7.24 -0.29
CA ASN A 98 -2.74 8.70 -0.12
C ASN A 98 -1.73 9.28 -1.13
N SER A 99 -2.05 10.41 -1.77
CA SER A 99 -1.21 10.98 -2.85
C SER A 99 0.02 11.77 -2.40
N GLY A 100 0.07 12.17 -1.13
CA GLY A 100 1.00 13.23 -0.72
C GLY A 100 0.73 14.55 -1.45
N ALA A 101 1.64 15.51 -1.29
CA ALA A 101 1.59 16.77 -2.02
C ALA A 101 2.02 16.60 -3.48
N ASN A 102 1.32 17.25 -4.40
CA ASN A 102 1.57 17.16 -5.84
C ASN A 102 1.36 18.53 -6.52
N TYR A 103 1.85 18.64 -7.76
CA TYR A 103 1.64 19.81 -8.62
C TYR A 103 0.74 19.44 -9.80
N THR A 104 -0.23 20.30 -10.12
CA THR A 104 -1.02 20.19 -11.35
C THR A 104 -0.38 21.07 -12.42
N GLY A 105 -0.02 20.46 -13.55
CA GLY A 105 0.46 21.21 -14.72
C GLY A 105 -0.69 21.70 -15.60
N PHE A 106 -0.58 22.92 -16.13
CA PHE A 106 -1.53 23.49 -17.08
C PHE A 106 -0.80 23.82 -18.37
N TYR A 107 -1.36 23.40 -19.51
CA TYR A 107 -0.73 23.51 -20.83
C TYR A 107 -1.76 23.99 -21.85
N LEU A 108 -1.34 24.85 -22.77
CA LEU A 108 -2.10 25.20 -23.97
C LEU A 108 -1.52 24.45 -25.16
N SER A 109 -2.38 23.86 -26.00
CA SER A 109 -2.01 23.19 -27.26
C SER A 109 -2.71 23.87 -28.42
N THR A 110 -2.08 23.86 -29.60
CA THR A 110 -2.63 24.36 -30.87
C THR A 110 -2.89 23.23 -31.84
#